data_AF-A0A8B6H684-F1
#
_entry.id   AF-A0A8B6H684-F1
#
_cell.length_a   1.000
_cell.length_b   1.000
_cell.length_c   1.000
_cell.angle_alpha   90.00
_cell.angle_beta   90.00
_cell.angle_gamma   90.00
#
_symmetry.space_group_name_H-M   'P 1'
#
loop_
_entity.id
_entity.type
_entity.pdbx_description
1 polymer ?
#
loop_
_entity_poly.entity_id
_entity_poly.type
_entity_poly.pdbx_seq_one_letter_code
_entity_poly.pdbx_strand_id
1 'polypeptide(L)'
;MLERLIIDAISIFTGPGAKKPGAAPSKGNAPSKGNVPAKPKEKVWTKQDDSARTIQTKYRQFRAKKILEKKKKEKLDYEELMNKLEHEAFLKLVQMEQEQAEKDRKKEEEERKRKAEERKRRKRMLEAAFDGDNEEMLQIIKEVKELDDKNNIGNDVIGKNLRDRHLLAIVECEDANENTPISEAANGGNADTIKLLLDRGANPNTQGQFKRTPLYRAAFAGHLEACQMLLQNGADPRIYANDGQNPEQVASLAAVIQLLKEWDISQTEVLLEKLETEKEKRLEEVKQRRAAEESILEKQLEISQQEYDVMQKQLNHAYCELEKRISEHDNAVAEGFNRPEILVLAIQDAETEVEILKMNTEKSRDKLSQAKLRLREQQKGGDDGQEPDDLPGLKVMVKELDEVLFRDVGNKIKDSGKWPLIIDRTGQAATFLRYRDTNCVNALSPKQMEDDKVRLALLGAVRFGKPFILDMMEVDMFDTVSDRFDNILKGLMGMIMDKSIMQEENYLKLIKESDGPDYQKNQFNDYRTSSFKFFIITKNPYPPESLMDNTYPIRIYVPTAR
;
A
#
# COMPACT_ATOMS: atom_id res chain seq x y z
N MET A 1 -21.60 -9.05 -6.15
CA MET A 1 -22.78 -9.80 -6.66
C MET A 1 -22.42 -10.67 -7.87
N LEU A 2 -21.59 -10.19 -8.81
CA LEU A 2 -21.00 -11.02 -9.88
C LEU A 2 -19.93 -12.02 -9.40
N GLU A 3 -19.15 -11.70 -8.35
CA GLU A 3 -18.16 -12.64 -7.78
C GLU A 3 -18.81 -13.87 -7.12
N ARG A 4 -20.02 -13.72 -6.57
CA ARG A 4 -20.79 -14.82 -5.97
C ARG A 4 -21.25 -15.86 -6.99
N LEU A 5 -21.51 -15.45 -8.24
CA LEU A 5 -21.94 -16.35 -9.32
C LEU A 5 -20.78 -17.16 -9.92
N ILE A 6 -19.54 -16.69 -9.78
CA ILE A 6 -18.34 -17.36 -10.30
C ILE A 6 -17.84 -18.42 -9.31
N ILE A 7 -18.01 -18.20 -8.01
CA ILE A 7 -17.59 -19.14 -6.95
C ILE A 7 -18.54 -20.35 -6.88
N ASP A 8 -19.86 -20.14 -7.01
CA ASP A 8 -20.84 -21.23 -7.05
C ASP A 8 -20.68 -22.16 -8.26
N ALA A 9 -20.11 -21.66 -9.36
CA ALA A 9 -19.89 -22.44 -10.57
C ALA A 9 -18.67 -23.39 -10.48
N ILE A 10 -17.71 -23.10 -9.59
CA ILE A 10 -16.47 -23.88 -9.46
C ILE A 10 -16.64 -25.06 -8.47
N SER A 11 -17.55 -24.97 -7.50
CA SER A 11 -17.78 -26.02 -6.49
C SER A 11 -18.59 -27.24 -6.97
N ILE A 12 -19.14 -27.25 -8.19
CA ILE A 12 -19.96 -28.37 -8.70
C ILE A 12 -19.12 -29.46 -9.42
N PHE A 13 -17.83 -29.23 -9.70
CA PHE A 13 -17.06 -30.07 -10.63
C PHE A 13 -15.94 -30.97 -10.08
N THR A 14 -15.80 -31.14 -8.76
CA THR A 14 -14.84 -32.13 -8.21
C THR A 14 -15.55 -33.40 -7.73
N GLY A 15 -15.88 -34.29 -8.67
CA GLY A 15 -16.19 -35.70 -8.34
C GLY A 15 -14.92 -36.46 -7.92
N PRO A 16 -15.04 -37.52 -7.09
CA PRO A 16 -13.91 -38.17 -6.44
C PRO A 16 -12.98 -38.86 -7.44
N GLY A 17 -11.69 -38.53 -7.33
CA GLY A 17 -10.61 -38.99 -8.19
C GLY A 17 -10.46 -40.51 -8.28
N ALA A 18 -10.17 -40.96 -9.48
CA ALA A 18 -9.83 -42.34 -9.82
C ALA A 18 -8.63 -42.86 -9.00
N LYS A 19 -8.81 -44.00 -8.33
CA LYS A 19 -7.73 -44.77 -7.70
C LYS A 19 -6.77 -45.30 -8.78
N LYS A 20 -5.49 -44.94 -8.68
CA LYS A 20 -4.38 -45.63 -9.36
C LYS A 20 -4.20 -47.05 -8.79
N PRO A 21 -3.74 -48.03 -9.59
CA PRO A 21 -3.56 -49.41 -9.13
C PRO A 21 -2.28 -49.53 -8.29
N GLY A 22 -2.44 -50.05 -7.07
CA GLY A 22 -1.35 -50.33 -6.15
C GLY A 22 -0.57 -51.59 -6.51
N ALA A 23 0.70 -51.57 -6.15
CA ALA A 23 1.70 -52.61 -6.30
C ALA A 23 1.36 -53.92 -5.56
N ALA A 24 1.94 -55.02 -6.05
CA ALA A 24 1.82 -56.37 -5.51
C ALA A 24 2.35 -56.48 -4.06
N PRO A 25 1.72 -57.28 -3.18
CA PRO A 25 2.30 -57.62 -1.90
C PRO A 25 3.11 -58.92 -1.97
N SER A 26 4.18 -58.92 -1.18
CA SER A 26 5.15 -59.97 -0.93
C SER A 26 4.57 -61.15 -0.13
N LYS A 27 5.25 -62.31 -0.27
CA LYS A 27 5.03 -63.55 0.49
C LYS A 27 5.24 -63.33 1.99
N GLY A 28 4.31 -63.79 2.82
CA GLY A 28 4.44 -63.88 4.27
C GLY A 28 3.42 -64.86 4.89
N ASN A 29 3.92 -65.68 5.82
CA ASN A 29 3.39 -66.88 6.47
C ASN A 29 1.90 -67.00 6.86
N ALA A 30 1.46 -68.27 6.89
CA ALA A 30 0.20 -68.77 7.45
C ALA A 30 0.08 -68.54 8.97
N PRO A 31 -1.16 -68.43 9.49
CA PRO A 31 -1.60 -69.44 10.45
C PRO A 31 -3.09 -69.87 10.39
N SER A 32 -3.27 -71.10 10.89
CA SER A 32 -4.44 -71.79 11.48
C SER A 32 -5.88 -71.61 10.96
N LYS A 33 -6.45 -72.79 10.66
CA LYS A 33 -7.85 -73.09 10.33
C LYS A 33 -8.83 -72.65 11.43
N GLY A 34 -9.85 -71.89 11.05
CA GLY A 34 -11.05 -71.62 11.84
C GLY A 34 -12.23 -71.24 10.94
N ASN A 35 -13.22 -72.13 10.87
CA ASN A 35 -14.59 -72.04 10.30
C ASN A 35 -14.93 -70.92 9.29
N VAL A 36 -15.09 -71.31 8.01
CA VAL A 36 -15.66 -70.47 6.94
C VAL A 36 -17.17 -70.79 6.81
N PRO A 37 -18.08 -69.78 6.80
CA PRO A 37 -19.50 -70.01 6.56
C PRO A 37 -19.74 -70.50 5.12
N ALA A 38 -20.75 -71.35 4.94
CA ALA A 38 -21.05 -72.02 3.68
C ALA A 38 -21.13 -71.03 2.51
N LYS A 39 -20.35 -71.30 1.44
CA LYS A 39 -20.37 -70.53 0.19
C LYS A 39 -21.80 -70.45 -0.36
N PRO A 40 -22.29 -69.27 -0.77
CA PRO A 40 -23.57 -69.16 -1.47
C PRO A 40 -23.54 -70.05 -2.71
N LYS A 41 -24.63 -70.79 -2.97
CA LYS A 41 -24.76 -71.62 -4.17
C LYS A 41 -24.53 -70.75 -5.41
N GLU A 42 -23.58 -71.17 -6.27
CA GLU A 42 -23.29 -70.48 -7.52
C GLU A 42 -24.55 -70.40 -8.38
N LYS A 43 -24.92 -69.18 -8.78
CA LYS A 43 -26.12 -68.93 -9.57
C LYS A 43 -25.94 -69.58 -10.94
N VAL A 44 -26.79 -70.56 -11.27
CA VAL A 44 -26.80 -71.20 -12.60
C VAL A 44 -27.40 -70.22 -13.60
N TRP A 45 -26.55 -69.69 -14.48
CA TRP A 45 -26.95 -68.73 -15.51
C TRP A 45 -27.77 -69.41 -16.59
N THR A 46 -28.97 -68.90 -16.83
CA THR A 46 -29.86 -69.38 -17.89
C THR A 46 -29.66 -68.57 -19.18
N LYS A 47 -30.09 -69.10 -20.33
CA LYS A 47 -30.15 -68.33 -21.59
C LYS A 47 -30.98 -67.04 -21.48
N GLN A 48 -31.94 -67.02 -20.55
CA GLN A 48 -32.74 -65.84 -20.23
C GLN A 48 -31.91 -64.79 -19.46
N ASP A 49 -31.01 -65.20 -18.56
CA ASP A 49 -30.09 -64.29 -17.88
C ASP A 49 -29.08 -63.64 -18.86
N ASP A 50 -28.58 -64.39 -19.86
CA ASP A 50 -27.72 -63.83 -20.91
C ASP A 50 -28.46 -62.81 -21.79
N SER A 51 -29.71 -63.10 -22.11
CA SER A 51 -30.59 -62.18 -22.84
C SER A 51 -30.86 -60.92 -22.01
N ALA A 52 -31.18 -61.06 -20.73
CA ALA A 52 -31.38 -59.95 -19.80
C ALA A 52 -30.10 -59.11 -19.62
N ARG A 53 -28.92 -59.74 -19.55
CA ARG A 53 -27.62 -59.06 -19.47
C ARG A 53 -27.34 -58.25 -20.73
N THR A 54 -27.68 -58.79 -21.91
CA THR A 54 -27.53 -58.10 -23.20
C THR A 54 -28.43 -56.87 -23.27
N ILE A 55 -29.70 -57.00 -22.87
CA ILE A 55 -30.67 -55.90 -22.79
C ILE A 55 -30.20 -54.83 -21.80
N GLN A 56 -29.80 -55.22 -20.57
CA GLN A 56 -29.30 -54.29 -19.56
C GLN A 56 -28.03 -53.57 -20.02
N THR A 57 -27.13 -54.25 -20.73
CA THR A 57 -25.91 -53.65 -21.27
C THR A 57 -26.25 -52.60 -22.32
N LYS A 58 -27.15 -52.91 -23.26
CA LYS A 58 -27.61 -51.96 -24.28
C LYS A 58 -28.35 -50.78 -23.67
N TYR A 59 -29.19 -51.00 -22.65
CA TYR A 59 -29.90 -49.94 -21.94
C TYR A 59 -28.95 -49.01 -21.17
N ARG A 60 -27.93 -49.57 -20.48
CA ARG A 60 -26.89 -48.78 -19.79
C ARG A 60 -26.07 -47.94 -20.77
N GLN A 61 -25.70 -48.50 -21.92
CA GLN A 61 -25.03 -47.77 -23.01
C GLN A 61 -25.89 -46.62 -23.53
N PHE A 62 -27.20 -46.86 -23.76
CA PHE A 62 -28.13 -45.83 -24.20
C PHE A 62 -28.26 -44.69 -23.17
N ARG A 63 -28.47 -45.02 -21.88
CA ARG A 63 -28.51 -44.00 -20.81
C ARG A 63 -27.20 -43.22 -20.69
N ALA A 64 -26.06 -43.90 -20.74
CA ALA A 64 -24.75 -43.24 -20.66
C ALA A 64 -24.56 -42.25 -21.81
N LYS A 65 -24.99 -42.62 -23.02
CA LYS A 65 -24.96 -41.74 -24.20
C LYS A 65 -25.86 -40.52 -24.02
N LYS A 66 -27.09 -40.71 -23.51
CA LYS A 66 -28.04 -39.62 -23.23
C LYS A 66 -27.54 -38.66 -22.13
N ILE A 67 -26.90 -39.19 -21.08
CA ILE A 67 -26.29 -38.39 -20.01
C ILE A 67 -25.09 -37.62 -20.55
N LEU A 68 -24.25 -38.24 -21.39
CA LEU A 68 -23.11 -37.58 -22.02
C LEU A 68 -23.56 -36.43 -22.93
N GLU A 69 -24.61 -36.63 -23.74
CA GLU A 69 -25.20 -35.58 -24.58
C GLU A 69 -25.74 -34.42 -23.74
N LYS A 70 -26.45 -34.71 -22.63
CA LYS A 70 -26.92 -33.68 -21.69
C LYS A 70 -25.75 -32.87 -21.11
N LYS A 71 -24.71 -33.54 -20.62
CA LYS A 71 -23.50 -32.89 -20.07
C LYS A 71 -22.75 -32.07 -21.11
N LYS A 72 -22.68 -32.54 -22.36
CA LYS A 72 -22.07 -31.78 -23.46
C LYS A 72 -22.86 -30.49 -23.74
N LYS A 73 -24.19 -30.57 -23.72
CA LYS A 73 -25.05 -29.40 -23.90
C LYS A 73 -24.90 -28.42 -22.73
N GLU A 74 -24.94 -28.90 -21.49
CA GLU A 74 -24.73 -28.07 -20.29
C GLU A 74 -23.36 -27.38 -20.30
N LYS A 75 -22.30 -28.06 -20.77
CA LYS A 75 -20.97 -27.46 -20.95
C LYS A 75 -20.97 -26.35 -22.00
N LEU A 76 -21.65 -26.57 -23.12
CA LEU A 76 -21.74 -25.59 -24.21
C LEU A 76 -22.53 -24.35 -23.80
N ASP A 77 -23.68 -24.55 -23.15
CA ASP A 77 -24.51 -23.46 -22.62
C ASP A 77 -23.73 -22.65 -21.57
N TYR A 78 -22.92 -23.32 -20.74
CA TYR A 78 -22.04 -22.68 -19.77
C TYR A 78 -20.90 -21.88 -20.43
N GLU A 79 -20.23 -22.44 -21.43
CA GLU A 79 -19.17 -21.76 -22.20
C GLU A 79 -19.72 -20.50 -22.90
N GLU A 80 -20.92 -20.57 -23.48
CA GLU A 80 -21.57 -19.39 -24.07
C GLU A 80 -21.92 -18.33 -23.03
N LEU A 81 -22.41 -18.73 -21.85
CA LEU A 81 -22.72 -17.80 -20.76
C LEU A 81 -21.46 -17.12 -20.24
N MET A 82 -20.38 -17.88 -20.03
CA MET A 82 -19.09 -17.34 -19.59
C MET A 82 -18.52 -16.35 -20.60
N ASN A 83 -18.51 -16.69 -21.90
CA ASN A 83 -18.06 -15.78 -22.95
C ASN A 83 -18.86 -14.47 -22.98
N LYS A 84 -20.18 -14.52 -22.73
CA LYS A 84 -21.02 -13.32 -22.64
C LYS A 84 -20.66 -12.47 -21.42
N LEU A 85 -20.47 -13.09 -20.26
CA LEU A 85 -20.10 -12.40 -19.03
C LEU A 85 -18.71 -11.77 -19.14
N GLU A 86 -17.74 -12.48 -19.71
CA GLU A 86 -16.38 -11.96 -19.96
C GLU A 86 -16.41 -10.76 -20.91
N HIS A 87 -17.19 -10.85 -22.00
CA HIS A 87 -17.35 -9.74 -22.93
C HIS A 87 -18.03 -8.53 -22.28
N GLU A 88 -19.08 -8.73 -21.48
CA GLU A 88 -19.75 -7.65 -20.75
C GLU A 88 -18.84 -7.00 -19.71
N ALA A 89 -18.05 -7.81 -18.98
CA ALA A 89 -17.06 -7.33 -18.03
C ALA A 89 -15.96 -6.51 -18.72
N PHE A 90 -15.46 -6.97 -19.87
CA PHE A 90 -14.47 -6.24 -20.67
C PHE A 90 -15.02 -4.90 -21.15
N LEU A 91 -16.24 -4.87 -21.69
CA LEU A 91 -16.88 -3.62 -22.13
C LEU A 91 -17.07 -2.63 -20.96
N LYS A 92 -17.47 -3.11 -19.78
CA LYS A 92 -17.57 -2.28 -18.58
C LYS A 92 -16.22 -1.73 -18.13
N LEU A 93 -15.16 -2.53 -18.20
CA LEU A 93 -13.80 -2.09 -17.87
C LEU A 93 -13.35 -0.96 -18.80
N VAL A 94 -13.51 -1.14 -20.12
CA VAL A 94 -13.18 -0.12 -21.12
C VAL A 94 -14.01 1.16 -20.91
N GLN A 95 -15.30 1.03 -20.59
CA GLN A 95 -16.15 2.18 -20.27
C GLN A 95 -15.66 2.94 -19.03
N MET A 96 -15.35 2.21 -17.95
CA MET A 96 -14.81 2.81 -16.73
C MET A 96 -13.48 3.54 -16.99
N GLU A 97 -12.60 2.96 -17.80
CA GLU A 97 -11.32 3.56 -18.18
C GLU A 97 -11.52 4.84 -19.02
N GLN A 98 -12.45 4.83 -19.98
CA GLN A 98 -12.80 6.01 -20.77
C GLN A 98 -13.40 7.12 -19.92
N GLU A 99 -14.34 6.79 -19.01
CA GLU A 99 -14.93 7.75 -18.08
C GLU A 99 -13.88 8.36 -17.14
N GLN A 100 -12.94 7.54 -16.67
CA GLN A 100 -11.85 8.00 -15.83
C GLN A 100 -10.92 8.95 -16.61
N ALA A 101 -10.52 8.58 -17.82
CA ALA A 101 -9.71 9.43 -18.69
C ALA A 101 -10.41 10.75 -19.04
N GLU A 102 -11.74 10.74 -19.23
CA GLU A 102 -12.51 11.96 -19.47
C GLU A 102 -12.57 12.86 -18.23
N LYS A 103 -12.76 12.28 -17.04
CA LYS A 103 -12.71 13.02 -15.76
C LYS A 103 -11.34 13.66 -15.56
N ASP A 104 -10.27 12.93 -15.84
CA ASP A 104 -8.91 13.42 -15.65
C ASP A 104 -8.58 14.54 -16.65
N ARG A 105 -8.98 14.42 -17.91
CA ARG A 105 -8.88 15.49 -18.92
C ARG A 105 -9.66 16.75 -18.50
N LYS A 106 -10.88 16.60 -17.98
CA LYS A 106 -11.70 17.72 -17.50
C LYS A 106 -11.04 18.43 -16.33
N LYS A 107 -10.53 17.68 -15.34
CA LYS A 107 -9.78 18.25 -14.21
C LYS A 107 -8.54 19.02 -14.67
N GLU A 108 -7.76 18.45 -15.60
CA GLU A 108 -6.56 19.11 -16.13
C GLU A 108 -6.92 20.42 -16.87
N GLU A 109 -8.00 20.43 -17.66
CA GLU A 109 -8.47 21.64 -18.34
C GLU A 109 -8.94 22.73 -17.36
N GLU A 110 -9.68 22.36 -16.32
CA GLU A 110 -10.09 23.28 -15.24
C GLU A 110 -8.89 23.85 -14.48
N GLU A 111 -7.89 23.02 -14.17
CA GLU A 111 -6.67 23.47 -13.49
C GLU A 111 -5.86 24.43 -14.38
N ARG A 112 -5.73 24.13 -15.68
CA ARG A 112 -5.08 25.02 -16.66
C ARG A 112 -5.79 26.38 -16.74
N LYS A 113 -7.13 26.39 -16.75
CA LYS A 113 -7.92 27.63 -16.73
C LYS A 113 -7.69 28.42 -15.44
N ARG A 114 -7.73 27.76 -14.28
CA ARG A 114 -7.46 28.38 -12.97
C ARG A 114 -6.07 29.02 -12.91
N LYS A 115 -5.03 28.30 -13.35
CA LYS A 115 -3.65 28.82 -13.42
C LYS A 115 -3.53 29.99 -14.39
N ALA A 116 -4.26 29.99 -15.50
CA ALA A 116 -4.28 31.12 -16.43
C ALA A 116 -4.95 32.36 -15.83
N GLU A 117 -6.07 32.21 -15.14
CA GLU A 117 -6.77 33.30 -14.45
C GLU A 117 -5.94 33.88 -13.30
N GLU A 118 -5.24 33.04 -12.54
CA GLU A 118 -4.31 33.49 -11.51
C GLU A 118 -3.15 34.31 -12.10
N ARG A 119 -2.53 33.84 -13.18
CA ARG A 119 -1.49 34.62 -13.88
C ARG A 119 -2.00 35.96 -14.40
N LYS A 120 -3.23 36.01 -14.93
CA LYS A 120 -3.87 37.27 -15.34
C LYS A 120 -4.06 38.23 -14.18
N ARG A 121 -4.51 37.75 -13.01
CA ARG A 121 -4.68 38.56 -11.80
C ARG A 121 -3.34 39.11 -11.29
N ARG A 122 -2.29 38.28 -11.23
CA ARG A 122 -0.94 38.71 -10.85
C ARG A 122 -0.41 39.79 -11.80
N LYS A 123 -0.59 39.59 -13.11
CA LYS A 123 -0.20 40.59 -14.11
C LYS A 123 -0.95 41.92 -13.94
N ARG A 124 -2.28 41.88 -13.78
CA ARG A 124 -3.09 43.08 -13.49
C ARG A 124 -2.62 43.79 -12.22
N MET A 125 -2.28 43.04 -11.18
CA MET A 125 -1.79 43.60 -9.90
C MET A 125 -0.47 44.36 -10.08
N LEU A 126 0.47 43.80 -10.85
CA LEU A 126 1.75 44.44 -11.15
C LEU A 126 1.58 45.71 -12.00
N GLU A 127 0.72 45.65 -13.04
CA GLU A 127 0.43 46.81 -13.90
C GLU A 127 -0.27 47.93 -13.12
N ALA A 128 -1.30 47.60 -12.33
CA ALA A 128 -1.99 48.56 -11.47
C ALA A 128 -1.06 49.20 -10.43
N ALA A 129 -0.12 48.43 -9.88
CA ALA A 129 0.88 48.97 -8.95
C ALA A 129 1.83 49.97 -9.61
N PHE A 130 2.29 49.68 -10.84
CA PHE A 130 3.11 50.60 -11.62
C PHE A 130 2.37 51.88 -12.00
N ASP A 131 1.11 51.78 -12.43
CA ASP A 131 0.29 52.92 -12.84
C ASP A 131 -0.29 53.73 -11.65
N GLY A 132 -0.28 53.15 -10.45
CA GLY A 132 -0.81 53.77 -9.23
C GLY A 132 -2.33 53.63 -9.07
N ASP A 133 -2.94 52.69 -9.78
CA ASP A 133 -4.39 52.45 -9.74
C ASP A 133 -4.78 51.65 -8.49
N ASN A 134 -4.97 52.36 -7.39
CA ASN A 134 -5.39 51.78 -6.11
C ASN A 134 -6.80 51.16 -6.17
N GLU A 135 -7.69 51.66 -7.04
CA GLU A 135 -9.04 51.11 -7.18
C GLU A 135 -9.00 49.71 -7.79
N GLU A 136 -8.23 49.54 -8.87
CA GLU A 136 -8.03 48.25 -9.52
C GLU A 136 -7.33 47.25 -8.58
N MET A 137 -6.32 47.66 -7.81
CA MET A 137 -5.68 46.77 -6.83
C MET A 137 -6.65 46.31 -5.74
N LEU A 138 -7.49 47.21 -5.23
CA LEU A 138 -8.52 46.85 -4.24
C LEU A 138 -9.56 45.90 -4.84
N GLN A 139 -9.90 46.08 -6.12
CA GLN A 139 -10.79 45.18 -6.84
C GLN A 139 -10.19 43.79 -7.01
N ILE A 140 -8.91 43.66 -7.36
CA ILE A 140 -8.19 42.37 -7.43
C ILE A 140 -8.19 41.67 -6.07
N ILE A 141 -7.92 42.42 -4.99
CA ILE A 141 -7.95 41.89 -3.62
C ILE A 141 -9.35 41.41 -3.24
N LYS A 142 -10.40 42.10 -3.69
CA LYS A 142 -11.79 41.67 -3.51
C LYS A 142 -12.08 40.38 -4.28
N GLU A 143 -11.65 40.26 -5.53
CA GLU A 143 -11.78 39.03 -6.33
C GLU A 143 -11.14 37.81 -5.62
N VAL A 144 -9.97 37.98 -4.99
CA VAL A 144 -9.31 36.92 -4.21
C VAL A 144 -10.16 36.49 -3.01
N LYS A 145 -10.74 37.46 -2.27
CA LYS A 145 -11.62 37.16 -1.13
C LYS A 145 -12.90 36.44 -1.55
N GLU A 146 -13.52 36.85 -2.65
CA GLU A 146 -14.72 36.21 -3.20
C GLU A 146 -14.43 34.78 -3.68
N LEU A 147 -13.23 34.53 -4.22
CA LEU A 147 -12.78 33.18 -4.55
C LEU A 147 -12.62 32.30 -3.30
N ASP A 148 -12.10 32.86 -2.21
CA ASP A 148 -12.00 32.13 -0.94
C ASP A 148 -13.38 31.78 -0.38
N ASP A 149 -14.35 32.69 -0.49
CA ASP A 149 -15.75 32.44 -0.12
C ASP A 149 -16.38 31.34 -0.98
N LYS A 150 -16.18 31.40 -2.31
CA LYS A 150 -16.68 30.39 -3.25
C LYS A 150 -16.07 29.00 -2.98
N ASN A 151 -14.83 28.96 -2.52
CA ASN A 151 -14.14 27.73 -2.13
C ASN A 151 -14.49 27.24 -0.72
N ASN A 152 -15.48 27.86 -0.05
CA ASN A 152 -15.91 27.54 1.31
C ASN A 152 -14.78 27.58 2.34
N ILE A 153 -13.79 28.46 2.16
CA ILE A 153 -12.75 28.68 3.16
C ILE A 153 -13.41 29.32 4.38
N GLY A 154 -13.30 28.71 5.56
CA GLY A 154 -13.95 29.20 6.77
C GLY A 154 -13.43 30.56 7.25
N ASN A 155 -14.12 31.14 8.22
CA ASN A 155 -13.60 32.27 9.04
C ASN A 155 -13.00 31.77 10.37
N ASP A 156 -12.82 30.45 10.47
CA ASP A 156 -12.07 29.81 11.53
C ASP A 156 -10.58 30.18 11.43
N VAL A 157 -9.82 29.75 12.42
CA VAL A 157 -8.40 30.08 12.55
C VAL A 157 -7.58 29.57 11.34
N ILE A 158 -8.00 28.46 10.71
CA ILE A 158 -7.37 27.89 9.51
C ILE A 158 -7.77 28.71 8.28
N GLY A 159 -9.07 28.96 8.10
CA GLY A 159 -9.55 29.70 6.95
C GLY A 159 -9.06 31.16 6.92
N LYS A 160 -8.93 31.82 8.08
CA LYS A 160 -8.28 33.14 8.18
C LYS A 160 -6.82 33.11 7.71
N ASN A 161 -6.03 32.17 8.20
CA ASN A 161 -4.63 32.03 7.77
C ASN A 161 -4.51 31.74 6.27
N LEU A 162 -5.41 30.92 5.72
CA LEU A 162 -5.39 30.58 4.29
C LEU A 162 -5.75 31.81 3.45
N ARG A 163 -6.74 32.59 3.88
CA ARG A 163 -7.09 33.89 3.27
C ARG A 163 -5.94 34.88 3.34
N ASP A 164 -5.26 34.98 4.49
CA ASP A 164 -4.09 35.85 4.66
C ASP A 164 -2.94 35.42 3.73
N ARG A 165 -2.74 34.11 3.55
CA ARG A 165 -1.75 33.57 2.61
C ARG A 165 -2.11 33.86 1.16
N HIS A 166 -3.37 33.68 0.76
CA HIS A 166 -3.82 34.00 -0.60
C HIS A 166 -3.70 35.50 -0.88
N LEU A 167 -3.99 36.33 0.12
CA LEU A 167 -3.82 37.77 0.06
C LEU A 167 -2.34 38.16 -0.06
N LEU A 168 -1.46 37.61 0.77
CA LEU A 168 -0.02 37.85 0.68
C LEU A 168 0.54 37.38 -0.67
N ALA A 169 0.08 36.23 -1.20
CA ALA A 169 0.53 35.70 -2.48
C ALA A 169 0.18 36.61 -3.67
N ILE A 170 -0.89 37.41 -3.59
CA ILE A 170 -1.21 38.41 -4.62
C ILE A 170 -0.45 39.71 -4.39
N VAL A 171 -0.24 40.12 -3.13
CA VAL A 171 0.48 41.35 -2.76
C VAL A 171 1.99 41.25 -3.01
N GLU A 172 2.56 40.06 -2.80
CA GLU A 172 3.97 39.74 -3.05
C GLU A 172 4.14 38.90 -4.33
N CYS A 173 3.23 39.03 -5.29
CA CYS A 173 3.39 38.32 -6.55
C CYS A 173 4.62 38.83 -7.32
N GLU A 174 5.24 37.99 -8.15
CA GLU A 174 6.47 38.36 -8.85
C GLU A 174 6.27 38.31 -10.37
N ASP A 175 6.89 39.26 -11.08
CA ASP A 175 7.04 39.23 -12.54
C ASP A 175 8.16 38.26 -12.97
N ALA A 176 8.42 38.17 -14.28
CA ALA A 176 9.50 37.34 -14.81
C ALA A 176 10.91 37.80 -14.39
N ASN A 177 11.04 38.98 -13.79
CA ASN A 177 12.28 39.58 -13.30
C ASN A 177 12.32 39.62 -11.76
N GLU A 178 11.48 38.85 -11.07
CA GLU A 178 11.40 38.80 -9.59
C GLU A 178 10.94 40.13 -8.96
N ASN A 179 10.32 41.03 -9.72
CA ASN A 179 9.80 42.29 -9.19
C ASN A 179 8.42 42.09 -8.58
N THR A 180 8.25 42.62 -7.38
CA THR A 180 7.00 42.64 -6.65
C THR A 180 6.17 43.89 -6.98
N PRO A 181 4.85 43.92 -6.70
CA PRO A 181 4.01 45.10 -6.85
C PRO A 181 4.59 46.34 -6.17
N ILE A 182 5.21 46.20 -4.99
CA ILE A 182 5.84 47.33 -4.28
C ILE A 182 7.09 47.85 -5.01
N SER A 183 7.83 46.97 -5.68
CA SER A 183 8.97 47.33 -6.54
C SER A 183 8.53 48.09 -7.79
N GLU A 184 7.41 47.69 -8.40
CA GLU A 184 6.83 48.38 -9.56
C GLU A 184 6.17 49.71 -9.16
N ALA A 185 5.46 49.78 -8.03
CA ALA A 185 4.93 51.04 -7.50
C ALA A 185 6.03 52.05 -7.14
N ALA A 186 7.16 51.57 -6.61
CA ALA A 186 8.33 52.39 -6.35
C ALA A 186 8.99 52.94 -7.63
N ASN A 187 8.98 52.14 -8.71
CA ASN A 187 9.47 52.55 -10.03
C ASN A 187 8.54 53.58 -10.71
N GLY A 188 7.23 53.48 -10.48
CA GLY A 188 6.24 54.46 -10.95
C GLY A 188 6.12 55.72 -10.07
N GLY A 189 6.66 55.69 -8.85
CA GLY A 189 6.64 56.81 -7.91
C GLY A 189 5.37 56.98 -7.08
N ASN A 190 4.53 55.94 -7.01
CA ASN A 190 3.20 56.02 -6.41
C ASN A 190 3.24 55.80 -4.89
N ALA A 191 3.43 56.86 -4.11
CA ALA A 191 3.54 56.78 -2.65
C ALA A 191 2.29 56.19 -1.95
N ASP A 192 1.08 56.54 -2.43
CA ASP A 192 -0.18 56.00 -1.88
C ASP A 192 -0.33 54.50 -2.12
N THR A 193 0.08 54.04 -3.30
CA THR A 193 0.09 52.61 -3.67
C THR A 193 1.08 51.82 -2.84
N ILE A 194 2.29 52.38 -2.61
CA ILE A 194 3.29 51.80 -1.71
C ILE A 194 2.70 51.64 -0.30
N LYS A 195 2.06 52.67 0.23
CA LYS A 195 1.41 52.61 1.54
C LYS A 195 0.34 51.53 1.59
N LEU A 196 -0.53 51.45 0.58
CA LEU A 196 -1.56 50.42 0.49
C LEU A 196 -0.97 49.00 0.48
N LEU A 197 0.13 48.76 -0.22
CA LEU A 197 0.79 47.45 -0.25
C LEU A 197 1.42 47.08 1.09
N LEU A 198 2.06 48.04 1.76
CA LEU A 198 2.66 47.87 3.09
C LEU A 198 1.60 47.58 4.16
N ASP A 199 0.47 48.29 4.14
CA ASP A 199 -0.69 48.04 5.03
C ASP A 199 -1.27 46.62 4.82
N ARG A 200 -1.00 45.98 3.68
CA ARG A 200 -1.40 44.61 3.36
C ARG A 200 -0.29 43.57 3.57
N GLY A 201 0.82 43.98 4.17
CA GLY A 201 1.91 43.10 4.59
C GLY A 201 2.99 42.87 3.54
N ALA A 202 3.08 43.69 2.49
CA ALA A 202 4.20 43.64 1.55
C ALA A 202 5.53 43.91 2.26
N ASN A 203 6.57 43.17 1.92
CA ASN A 203 7.92 43.44 2.41
C ASN A 203 8.56 44.65 1.69
N PRO A 204 8.98 45.71 2.41
CA PRO A 204 9.64 46.89 1.81
C PRO A 204 11.04 46.61 1.24
N ASN A 205 11.67 45.50 1.64
CA ASN A 205 13.05 45.14 1.31
C ASN A 205 13.15 43.97 0.32
N THR A 206 12.10 43.70 -0.47
CA THR A 206 12.15 42.68 -1.54
C THR A 206 13.26 42.97 -2.52
N GLN A 207 13.98 41.95 -2.97
CA GLN A 207 15.07 42.08 -3.93
C GLN A 207 14.66 41.47 -5.25
N GLY A 208 14.24 42.31 -6.20
CA GLY A 208 13.91 41.85 -7.55
C GLY A 208 15.14 41.76 -8.43
N GLN A 209 14.96 42.05 -9.72
CA GLN A 209 16.02 41.97 -10.71
C GLN A 209 17.29 42.70 -10.27
N PHE A 210 18.44 42.04 -10.42
CA PHE A 210 19.76 42.57 -10.00
C PHE A 210 19.85 42.94 -8.52
N LYS A 211 19.05 42.29 -7.66
CA LYS A 211 18.96 42.57 -6.22
C LYS A 211 18.58 44.01 -5.89
N ARG A 212 17.88 44.70 -6.81
CA ARG A 212 17.39 46.06 -6.59
C ARG A 212 16.17 46.03 -5.67
N THR A 213 16.21 46.85 -4.63
CA THR A 213 15.08 47.03 -3.71
C THR A 213 14.09 48.06 -4.26
N PRO A 214 12.84 48.09 -3.75
CA PRO A 214 11.90 49.17 -4.03
C PRO A 214 12.51 50.55 -3.81
N LEU A 215 13.24 50.74 -2.70
CA LEU A 215 13.90 52.01 -2.39
C LEU A 215 14.97 52.39 -3.41
N TYR A 216 15.77 51.42 -3.89
CA TYR A 216 16.74 51.63 -4.96
C TYR A 216 16.04 52.14 -6.23
N ARG A 217 14.93 51.50 -6.64
CA ARG A 217 14.20 51.87 -7.86
C ARG A 217 13.57 53.26 -7.77
N ALA A 218 12.93 53.57 -6.64
CA ALA A 218 12.38 54.91 -6.39
C ALA A 218 13.48 55.98 -6.42
N ALA A 219 14.65 55.70 -5.85
CA ALA A 219 15.77 56.63 -5.84
C ALA A 219 16.36 56.84 -7.24
N PHE A 220 16.56 55.76 -8.00
CA PHE A 220 17.01 55.82 -9.40
C PHE A 220 16.07 56.65 -10.27
N ALA A 221 14.75 56.45 -10.14
CA ALA A 221 13.75 57.21 -10.87
C ALA A 221 13.52 58.64 -10.33
N GLY A 222 14.03 58.96 -9.14
CA GLY A 222 13.99 60.31 -8.55
C GLY A 222 12.70 60.63 -7.79
N HIS A 223 11.94 59.62 -7.36
CA HIS A 223 10.65 59.78 -6.70
C HIS A 223 10.79 60.02 -5.19
N LEU A 224 10.89 61.30 -4.80
CA LEU A 224 11.11 61.71 -3.41
C LEU A 224 10.05 61.20 -2.43
N GLU A 225 8.77 61.36 -2.77
CA GLU A 225 7.64 60.96 -1.90
C GLU A 225 7.59 59.43 -1.70
N ALA A 226 7.87 58.67 -2.76
CA ALA A 226 7.99 57.21 -2.69
C ALA A 226 9.16 56.77 -1.80
N CYS A 227 10.34 57.42 -1.91
CA CYS A 227 11.47 57.17 -1.03
C CYS A 227 11.13 57.45 0.44
N GLN A 228 10.46 58.57 0.75
CA GLN A 228 10.04 58.89 2.11
C GLN A 228 9.07 57.84 2.68
N MET A 229 8.06 57.44 1.89
CA MET A 229 7.09 56.44 2.32
C MET A 229 7.75 55.08 2.61
N LEU A 230 8.67 54.64 1.76
CA LEU A 230 9.42 53.40 1.95
C LEU A 230 10.29 53.44 3.21
N LEU A 231 11.03 54.53 3.42
CA LEU A 231 11.90 54.71 4.59
C LEU A 231 11.10 54.71 5.91
N GLN A 232 9.96 55.42 5.95
CA GLN A 232 9.06 55.47 7.11
C GLN A 232 8.46 54.11 7.48
N ASN A 233 8.48 53.14 6.55
CA ASN A 233 7.92 51.81 6.73
C ASN A 233 9.01 50.70 6.74
N GLY A 234 10.26 51.06 6.99
CA GLY A 234 11.32 50.08 7.27
C GLY A 234 12.09 49.61 6.03
N ALA A 235 12.07 50.36 4.92
CA ALA A 235 13.02 50.14 3.84
C ALA A 235 14.45 50.49 4.30
N ASP A 236 15.40 49.60 4.04
CA ASP A 236 16.79 49.76 4.46
C ASP A 236 17.62 50.44 3.36
N PRO A 237 18.11 51.69 3.57
CA PRO A 237 18.93 52.40 2.60
C PRO A 237 20.35 51.81 2.46
N ARG A 238 20.75 50.85 3.29
CA ARG A 238 22.07 50.20 3.27
C ARG A 238 22.15 49.02 2.33
N ILE A 239 21.03 48.55 1.77
CA ILE A 239 21.02 47.39 0.87
C ILE A 239 21.63 47.75 -0.48
N TYR A 240 22.68 47.02 -0.86
CA TYR A 240 23.35 47.16 -2.15
C TYR A 240 22.68 46.29 -3.22
N ALA A 241 22.55 46.84 -4.43
CA ALA A 241 22.21 46.07 -5.62
C ALA A 241 23.45 45.37 -6.21
N ASN A 242 23.26 44.50 -7.20
CA ASN A 242 24.35 43.74 -7.84
C ASN A 242 25.40 44.60 -8.57
N ASP A 243 25.06 45.85 -8.89
CA ASP A 243 26.01 46.83 -9.45
C ASP A 243 26.92 47.45 -8.39
N GLY A 244 26.79 47.04 -7.12
CA GLY A 244 27.59 47.55 -6.01
C GLY A 244 27.17 48.94 -5.56
N GLN A 245 26.00 49.43 -5.99
CA GLN A 245 25.48 50.73 -5.60
C GLN A 245 24.34 50.59 -4.59
N ASN A 246 24.26 51.56 -3.68
CA ASN A 246 23.13 51.73 -2.77
C ASN A 246 22.13 52.77 -3.34
N PRO A 247 20.90 52.89 -2.78
CA PRO A 247 19.92 53.88 -3.23
C PRO A 247 20.43 55.32 -3.27
N GLU A 248 21.34 55.71 -2.36
CA GLU A 248 21.92 57.06 -2.32
C GLU A 248 22.80 57.35 -3.55
N GLN A 249 23.65 56.39 -3.92
CA GLN A 249 24.62 56.55 -5.01
C GLN A 249 23.98 56.55 -6.40
N VAL A 250 22.83 55.89 -6.54
CA VAL A 250 22.09 55.78 -7.80
C VAL A 250 21.04 56.88 -7.98
N ALA A 251 20.78 57.68 -6.93
CA ALA A 251 19.68 58.64 -6.92
C ALA A 251 19.82 59.72 -8.00
N SER A 252 18.78 59.91 -8.80
CA SER A 252 18.80 60.90 -9.89
C SER A 252 18.47 62.33 -9.43
N LEU A 253 17.76 62.48 -8.31
CA LEU A 253 17.32 63.77 -7.76
C LEU A 253 18.13 64.17 -6.52
N ALA A 254 18.65 65.41 -6.49
CA ALA A 254 19.42 65.94 -5.35
C ALA A 254 18.65 65.91 -4.02
N ALA A 255 17.33 66.11 -4.06
CA ALA A 255 16.48 66.03 -2.87
C ALA A 255 16.42 64.60 -2.28
N VAL A 256 16.45 63.57 -3.13
CA VAL A 256 16.49 62.16 -2.68
C VAL A 256 17.84 61.84 -2.05
N ILE A 257 18.94 62.33 -2.64
CA ILE A 257 20.28 62.20 -2.05
C ILE A 257 20.32 62.85 -0.66
N GLN A 258 19.77 64.06 -0.53
CA GLN A 258 19.72 64.76 0.75
C GLN A 258 18.89 63.99 1.79
N LEU A 259 17.70 63.52 1.40
CA LEU A 259 16.85 62.69 2.24
C LEU A 259 17.57 61.45 2.76
N LEU A 260 18.24 60.71 1.87
CA LEU A 260 18.93 59.46 2.23
C LEU A 260 20.15 59.72 3.13
N LYS A 261 20.85 60.84 2.97
CA LYS A 261 21.98 61.25 3.83
C LYS A 261 21.55 61.70 5.21
N GLU A 262 20.43 62.43 5.28
CA GLU A 262 19.88 62.94 6.54
C GLU A 262 19.03 61.90 7.29
N TRP A 263 18.69 60.78 6.63
CA TRP A 263 17.85 59.75 7.23
C TRP A 263 18.53 59.12 8.45
N ASP A 264 17.81 59.12 9.56
CA ASP A 264 18.27 58.52 10.81
C ASP A 264 18.17 57.00 10.73
N ILE A 265 19.33 56.35 10.53
CA ILE A 265 19.45 54.89 10.41
C ILE A 265 18.90 54.18 11.66
N SER A 266 18.95 54.80 12.84
CA SER A 266 18.41 54.20 14.06
C SER A 266 16.88 54.01 13.98
N GLN A 267 16.16 54.82 13.19
CA GLN A 267 14.73 54.62 12.94
C GLN A 267 14.49 53.36 12.10
N THR A 268 15.33 53.13 11.08
CA THR A 268 15.28 51.91 10.26
C THR A 268 15.56 50.67 11.11
N GLU A 269 16.52 50.71 12.02
CA GLU A 269 16.84 49.59 12.91
C GLU A 269 15.66 49.21 13.82
N VAL A 270 14.99 50.18 14.43
CA VAL A 270 13.78 49.93 15.25
C VAL A 270 12.64 49.33 14.43
N LEU A 271 12.47 49.76 13.17
CA LEU A 271 11.45 49.22 12.28
C LEU A 271 11.78 47.80 11.81
N LEU A 272 13.06 47.52 11.50
CA LEU A 272 13.52 46.18 11.15
C LEU A 272 13.35 45.21 12.33
N GLU A 273 13.70 45.60 13.55
CA GLU A 273 13.50 44.77 14.75
C GLU A 273 12.01 44.45 14.97
N LYS A 274 11.11 45.41 14.75
CA LYS A 274 9.65 45.17 14.80
C LYS A 274 9.18 44.20 13.71
N LEU A 275 9.71 44.30 12.50
CA LEU A 275 9.39 43.39 11.39
C LEU A 275 9.92 41.97 11.66
N GLU A 276 11.14 41.85 12.19
CA GLU A 276 11.76 40.58 12.55
C GLU A 276 11.01 39.89 13.69
N THR A 277 10.71 40.59 14.78
CA THR A 277 9.96 40.04 15.91
C THR A 277 8.55 39.58 15.51
N GLU A 278 7.86 40.35 14.66
CA GLU A 278 6.55 39.95 14.12
C GLU A 278 6.66 38.73 13.19
N LYS A 279 7.69 38.66 12.35
CA LYS A 279 7.97 37.52 11.48
C LYS A 279 8.29 36.26 12.30
N GLU A 280 9.10 36.38 13.34
CA GLU A 280 9.43 35.29 14.27
C GLU A 280 8.18 34.79 15.00
N LYS A 281 7.33 35.71 15.49
CA LYS A 281 6.06 35.35 16.12
C LYS A 281 5.14 34.58 15.17
N ARG A 282 4.98 35.05 13.93
CA ARG A 282 4.20 34.34 12.90
C ARG A 282 4.78 32.96 12.60
N LEU A 283 6.11 32.85 12.50
CA LEU A 283 6.78 31.59 12.25
C LEU A 283 6.57 30.61 13.42
N GLU A 284 6.65 31.09 14.65
CA GLU A 284 6.43 30.30 15.85
C GLU A 284 4.97 29.83 15.97
N GLU A 285 4.00 30.71 15.67
CA GLU A 285 2.59 30.34 15.59
C GLU A 285 2.33 29.27 14.52
N VAL A 286 2.99 29.36 13.35
CA VAL A 286 2.90 28.34 12.30
C VAL A 286 3.52 27.01 12.75
N LYS A 287 4.69 27.03 13.41
CA LYS A 287 5.33 25.83 13.94
C LYS A 287 4.47 25.13 15.00
N GLN A 288 3.94 25.88 15.97
CA GLN A 288 3.09 25.34 17.03
C GLN A 288 1.81 24.73 16.46
N ARG A 289 1.23 25.33 15.43
CA ARG A 289 0.07 24.77 14.73
C ARG A 289 0.41 23.52 13.93
N ARG A 290 1.53 23.50 13.20
CA ARG A 290 1.98 22.30 12.48
C ARG A 290 2.19 21.13 13.43
N ALA A 291 2.77 21.38 14.60
CA ALA A 291 2.92 20.38 15.66
C ALA A 291 1.56 19.92 16.23
N ALA A 292 0.60 20.84 16.41
CA ALA A 292 -0.75 20.47 16.86
C ALA A 292 -1.52 19.63 15.82
N GLU A 293 -1.41 19.97 14.54
CA GLU A 293 -1.99 19.20 13.42
C GLU A 293 -1.36 17.81 13.31
N GLU A 294 -0.03 17.72 13.41
CA GLU A 294 0.71 16.46 13.44
C GLU A 294 0.23 15.58 14.60
N SER A 295 0.08 16.15 15.80
CA SER A 295 -0.45 15.42 16.97
C SER A 295 -1.89 14.91 16.76
N ILE A 296 -2.74 15.65 16.04
CA ILE A 296 -4.10 15.19 15.71
C ILE A 296 -4.05 14.02 14.72
N LEU A 297 -3.20 14.12 13.69
CA LEU A 297 -3.02 13.07 12.68
C LEU A 297 -2.42 11.80 13.30
N GLU A 298 -1.46 11.93 14.21
CA GLU A 298 -0.91 10.81 14.98
C GLU A 298 -1.99 10.08 15.79
N LYS A 299 -2.87 10.82 16.47
CA LYS A 299 -4.01 10.22 17.19
C LYS A 299 -4.97 9.50 16.24
N GLN A 300 -5.25 10.07 15.07
CA GLN A 300 -6.09 9.41 14.05
C GLN A 300 -5.43 8.14 13.50
N LEU A 301 -4.11 8.15 13.32
CA LEU A 301 -3.33 7.00 12.90
C LEU A 301 -3.40 5.89 13.96
N GLU A 302 -3.23 6.23 15.23
CA GLU A 302 -3.32 5.28 16.34
C GLU A 302 -4.70 4.62 16.41
N ILE A 303 -5.77 5.41 16.30
CA ILE A 303 -7.15 4.88 16.26
C ILE A 303 -7.35 3.94 15.07
N SER A 304 -6.89 4.35 13.87
CA SER A 304 -7.04 3.54 12.66
C SER A 304 -6.23 2.24 12.74
N GLN A 305 -5.06 2.26 13.39
CA GLN A 305 -4.24 1.08 13.63
C GLN A 305 -4.94 0.12 14.59
N GLN A 306 -5.48 0.62 15.70
CA GLN A 306 -6.25 -0.19 16.64
C GLN A 306 -7.48 -0.83 15.99
N GLU A 307 -8.23 -0.08 15.16
CA GLU A 307 -9.36 -0.62 14.39
C GLU A 307 -8.91 -1.77 13.47
N TYR A 308 -7.80 -1.60 12.75
CA TYR A 308 -7.24 -2.63 11.88
C TYR A 308 -6.83 -3.89 12.67
N ASP A 309 -6.12 -3.73 13.79
CA ASP A 309 -5.65 -4.86 14.61
C ASP A 309 -6.81 -5.68 15.17
N VAL A 310 -7.91 -5.02 15.57
CA VAL A 310 -9.14 -5.69 16.04
C VAL A 310 -9.79 -6.47 14.91
N MET A 311 -9.96 -5.86 13.73
CA MET A 311 -10.54 -6.55 12.56
C MET A 311 -9.69 -7.75 12.12
N GLN A 312 -8.37 -7.59 12.16
CA GLN A 312 -7.43 -8.67 11.86
C GLN A 312 -7.61 -9.83 12.84
N LYS A 313 -7.66 -9.57 14.15
CA LYS A 313 -7.91 -10.63 15.16
C LYS A 313 -9.24 -11.35 14.95
N GLN A 314 -10.30 -10.63 14.59
CA GLN A 314 -11.61 -11.23 14.29
C GLN A 314 -11.55 -12.12 13.04
N LEU A 315 -10.88 -11.66 11.98
CA LEU A 315 -10.66 -12.44 10.77
C LEU A 315 -9.88 -13.73 11.08
N ASN A 316 -8.83 -13.65 11.91
CA ASN A 316 -8.06 -14.82 12.34
C ASN A 316 -8.96 -15.83 13.08
N HIS A 317 -9.85 -15.35 13.95
CA HIS A 317 -10.79 -16.20 14.67
C HIS A 317 -11.78 -16.91 13.74
N ALA A 318 -12.34 -16.17 12.77
CA ALA A 318 -13.28 -16.74 11.79
C ALA A 318 -12.65 -17.82 10.92
N TYR A 319 -11.39 -17.65 10.49
CA TYR A 319 -10.66 -18.71 9.78
C TYR A 319 -10.47 -19.97 10.64
N CYS A 320 -10.13 -19.80 11.92
CA CYS A 320 -10.00 -20.93 12.84
C CYS A 320 -11.32 -21.70 12.99
N GLU A 321 -12.45 -20.99 13.10
CA GLU A 321 -13.77 -21.61 13.22
C GLU A 321 -14.20 -22.30 11.92
N LEU A 322 -14.00 -21.67 10.76
CA LEU A 322 -14.28 -22.28 9.45
C LEU A 322 -13.56 -23.63 9.31
N GLU A 323 -12.27 -23.64 9.60
CA GLU A 323 -11.45 -24.83 9.46
C GLU A 323 -11.81 -25.92 10.49
N LYS A 324 -12.24 -25.52 11.69
CA LYS A 324 -12.83 -26.43 12.67
C LYS A 324 -14.10 -27.09 12.12
N ARG A 325 -14.99 -26.33 11.47
CA ARG A 325 -16.21 -26.88 10.83
C ARG A 325 -15.90 -27.82 9.67
N ILE A 326 -14.89 -27.50 8.85
CA ILE A 326 -14.39 -28.38 7.79
C ILE A 326 -13.89 -29.71 8.40
N SER A 327 -13.11 -29.63 9.48
CA SER A 327 -12.61 -30.82 10.17
C SER A 327 -13.72 -31.68 10.79
N GLU A 328 -14.72 -31.04 11.41
CA GLU A 328 -15.91 -31.73 11.95
C GLU A 328 -16.70 -32.44 10.84
N HIS A 329 -16.89 -31.79 9.69
CA HIS A 329 -17.51 -32.40 8.52
C HIS A 329 -16.73 -33.62 8.01
N ASP A 330 -15.42 -33.47 7.80
CA ASP A 330 -14.57 -34.55 7.28
C ASP A 330 -14.59 -35.78 8.20
N ASN A 331 -14.53 -35.56 9.52
CA ASN A 331 -14.62 -36.63 10.52
C ASN A 331 -16.00 -37.30 10.49
N ALA A 332 -17.09 -36.53 10.46
CA ALA A 332 -18.44 -37.09 10.42
C ALA A 332 -18.70 -37.91 9.15
N VAL A 333 -18.20 -37.45 8.00
CA VAL A 333 -18.27 -38.21 6.74
C VAL A 333 -17.47 -39.50 6.82
N ALA A 334 -16.27 -39.48 7.42
CA ALA A 334 -15.45 -40.67 7.63
C ALA A 334 -16.13 -41.70 8.55
N GLU A 335 -16.89 -41.25 9.55
CA GLU A 335 -17.66 -42.10 10.48
C GLU A 335 -19.00 -42.60 9.92
N GLY A 336 -19.37 -42.20 8.69
CA GLY A 336 -20.59 -42.67 8.02
C GLY A 336 -21.85 -41.92 8.46
N PHE A 337 -21.74 -40.64 8.81
CA PHE A 337 -22.85 -39.80 9.21
C PHE A 337 -23.92 -39.66 8.11
N ASN A 338 -25.19 -39.82 8.49
CA ASN A 338 -26.31 -39.96 7.55
C ASN A 338 -26.89 -38.63 7.01
N ARG A 339 -26.41 -37.46 7.45
CA ARG A 339 -26.88 -36.13 6.99
C ARG A 339 -25.76 -35.08 6.89
N PRO A 340 -24.73 -35.29 6.05
CA PRO A 340 -23.62 -34.35 5.92
C PRO A 340 -24.03 -32.94 5.47
N GLU A 341 -25.22 -32.79 4.88
CA GLU A 341 -25.73 -31.52 4.38
C GLU A 341 -25.87 -30.45 5.47
N ILE A 342 -26.15 -30.84 6.72
CA ILE A 342 -26.25 -29.90 7.85
C ILE A 342 -24.88 -29.29 8.20
N LEU A 343 -23.82 -30.10 8.11
CA LEU A 343 -22.45 -29.64 8.36
C LEU A 343 -21.94 -28.79 7.20
N VAL A 344 -22.34 -29.10 5.96
CA VAL A 344 -22.07 -28.26 4.78
C VAL A 344 -22.69 -26.87 4.93
N LEU A 345 -23.92 -26.76 5.45
CA LEU A 345 -24.54 -25.45 5.74
C LEU A 345 -23.75 -24.67 6.78
N ALA A 346 -23.28 -25.33 7.85
CA ALA A 346 -22.45 -24.68 8.87
C ALA A 346 -21.09 -24.20 8.31
N ILE A 347 -20.51 -24.93 7.36
CA ILE A 347 -19.32 -24.48 6.61
C ILE A 347 -19.66 -23.24 5.78
N GLN A 348 -20.76 -23.26 5.03
CA GLN A 348 -21.18 -22.11 4.20
C GLN A 348 -21.44 -20.83 5.03
N ASP A 349 -22.03 -20.98 6.22
CA ASP A 349 -22.24 -19.86 7.15
C ASP A 349 -20.88 -19.29 7.63
N ALA A 350 -19.93 -20.16 7.99
CA ALA A 350 -18.59 -19.75 8.40
C ALA A 350 -17.76 -19.16 7.24
N GLU A 351 -17.90 -19.68 6.02
CA GLU A 351 -17.31 -19.11 4.80
C GLU A 351 -17.84 -17.70 4.56
N THR A 352 -19.14 -17.50 4.70
CA THR A 352 -19.79 -16.18 4.56
C THR A 352 -19.27 -15.20 5.61
N GLU A 353 -19.09 -15.63 6.86
CA GLU A 353 -18.52 -14.80 7.92
C GLU A 353 -17.07 -14.40 7.61
N VAL A 354 -16.24 -15.33 7.14
CA VAL A 354 -14.88 -15.06 6.69
C VAL A 354 -14.87 -14.04 5.55
N GLU A 355 -15.75 -14.18 4.54
CA GLU A 355 -15.86 -13.22 3.44
C GLU A 355 -16.20 -11.80 3.94
N ILE A 356 -17.18 -11.67 4.83
CA ILE A 356 -17.57 -10.38 5.41
C ILE A 356 -16.41 -9.74 6.17
N LEU A 357 -15.72 -10.52 7.01
CA LEU A 357 -14.59 -10.03 7.80
C LEU A 357 -13.40 -9.66 6.91
N LYS A 358 -13.12 -10.40 5.83
CA LYS A 358 -12.10 -10.01 4.84
C LYS A 358 -12.38 -8.63 4.27
N MET A 359 -13.62 -8.38 3.81
CA MET A 359 -14.01 -7.08 3.26
C MET A 359 -13.89 -5.95 4.28
N ASN A 360 -14.23 -6.21 5.55
CA ASN A 360 -14.13 -5.21 6.61
C ASN A 360 -12.66 -4.91 6.99
N THR A 361 -11.82 -5.94 7.08
CA THR A 361 -10.37 -5.79 7.31
C THR A 361 -9.72 -5.00 6.19
N GLU A 362 -10.12 -5.23 4.93
CA GLU A 362 -9.64 -4.45 3.79
C GLU A 362 -10.06 -2.97 3.88
N LYS A 363 -11.31 -2.67 4.26
CA LYS A 363 -11.75 -1.29 4.49
C LYS A 363 -10.97 -0.60 5.61
N SER A 364 -10.74 -1.29 6.72
CA SER A 364 -9.96 -0.73 7.84
C SER A 364 -8.49 -0.53 7.46
N ARG A 365 -7.93 -1.42 6.62
CA ARG A 365 -6.59 -1.26 6.04
C ARG A 365 -6.51 -0.02 5.16
N ASP A 366 -7.51 0.23 4.31
CA ASP A 366 -7.52 1.40 3.44
C ASP A 366 -7.61 2.70 4.25
N LYS A 367 -8.41 2.72 5.32
CA LYS A 367 -8.44 3.85 6.28
C LYS A 367 -7.08 4.08 6.93
N LEU A 368 -6.42 3.01 7.40
CA LEU A 368 -5.08 3.09 7.99
C LEU A 368 -4.06 3.62 6.98
N SER A 369 -4.12 3.16 5.73
CA SER A 369 -3.27 3.63 4.64
C SER A 369 -3.47 5.12 4.36
N GLN A 370 -4.72 5.58 4.33
CA GLN A 370 -5.04 7.00 4.16
C GLN A 370 -4.54 7.85 5.33
N ALA A 371 -4.66 7.37 6.58
CA ALA A 371 -4.15 8.06 7.74
C ALA A 371 -2.61 8.21 7.69
N LYS A 372 -1.90 7.12 7.31
CA LYS A 372 -0.44 7.15 7.09
C LYS A 372 -0.04 8.13 6.00
N LEU A 373 -0.80 8.17 4.89
CA LEU A 373 -0.54 9.08 3.78
C LEU A 373 -0.65 10.55 4.22
N ARG A 374 -1.73 10.92 4.92
CA ARG A 374 -1.94 12.30 5.40
C ARG A 374 -0.82 12.77 6.32
N LEU A 375 -0.35 11.90 7.22
CA LEU A 375 0.79 12.22 8.10
C LEU A 375 2.07 12.44 7.29
N ARG A 376 2.33 11.59 6.27
CA ARG A 376 3.49 11.73 5.37
C ARG A 376 3.45 13.02 4.55
N GLU A 377 2.29 13.37 3.99
CA GLU A 377 2.10 14.60 3.22
C GLU A 377 2.39 15.85 4.07
N GLN A 378 1.91 15.84 5.32
CA GLN A 378 2.13 16.92 6.28
C GLN A 378 3.61 17.06 6.67
N GLN A 379 4.34 15.95 6.79
CA GLN A 379 5.78 15.95 7.10
C GLN A 379 6.65 16.34 5.91
N LYS A 380 6.32 15.87 4.70
CA LYS A 380 7.11 16.12 3.49
C LYS A 380 6.89 17.50 2.85
N GLY A 381 5.86 18.24 3.25
CA GLY A 381 5.62 19.57 2.70
C GLY A 381 5.30 19.53 1.21
N GLY A 382 4.23 18.84 0.84
CA GLY A 382 3.54 19.01 -0.44
C GLY A 382 4.41 18.95 -1.70
N ASP A 383 5.27 17.93 -1.84
CA ASP A 383 5.98 17.65 -3.10
C ASP A 383 5.48 16.33 -3.73
N ASP A 384 5.04 16.50 -4.97
CA ASP A 384 4.57 15.58 -6.01
C ASP A 384 3.63 14.41 -5.67
N GLY A 385 2.44 14.50 -6.26
CA GLY A 385 1.40 13.47 -6.41
C GLY A 385 1.81 12.30 -7.31
N GLN A 386 3.00 11.76 -7.12
CA GLN A 386 3.31 10.39 -7.49
C GLN A 386 3.03 9.54 -6.24
N GLU A 387 2.11 8.56 -6.29
CA GLU A 387 2.13 7.47 -5.31
C GLU A 387 3.51 6.81 -5.39
N PRO A 388 4.43 7.01 -4.42
CA PRO A 388 5.69 6.31 -4.46
C PRO A 388 5.35 4.94 -3.91
N ASP A 389 5.34 3.93 -4.77
CA ASP A 389 5.36 2.52 -4.41
C ASP A 389 6.72 2.17 -3.77
N ASP A 390 7.08 2.91 -2.70
CA ASP A 390 8.29 2.85 -1.86
C ASP A 390 8.10 1.78 -0.77
N LEU A 391 7.45 0.67 -1.10
CA LEU A 391 7.31 -0.40 -0.13
C LEU A 391 8.68 -1.09 0.06
N PRO A 392 9.19 -1.20 1.30
CA PRO A 392 10.50 -1.76 1.56
C PRO A 392 10.58 -3.22 1.11
N GLY A 393 11.65 -3.56 0.40
CA GLY A 393 11.91 -4.91 -0.11
C GLY A 393 12.29 -4.94 -1.59
N LEU A 394 12.99 -6.01 -1.99
CA LEU A 394 13.43 -6.21 -3.36
C LEU A 394 12.23 -6.56 -4.25
N LYS A 395 11.92 -5.73 -5.25
CA LYS A 395 10.87 -6.03 -6.24
C LYS A 395 11.37 -7.07 -7.24
N VAL A 396 10.64 -8.18 -7.37
CA VAL A 396 11.04 -9.34 -8.18
C VAL A 396 9.83 -9.87 -8.94
N MET A 397 10.03 -10.26 -10.21
CA MET A 397 8.99 -10.99 -10.95
C MET A 397 8.97 -12.47 -10.56
N VAL A 398 7.81 -13.13 -10.66
CA VAL A 398 7.70 -14.58 -10.37
C VAL A 398 8.71 -15.41 -11.18
N LYS A 399 9.01 -15.01 -12.42
CA LYS A 399 9.99 -15.68 -13.29
C LYS A 399 11.44 -15.61 -12.78
N GLU A 400 11.77 -14.59 -12.00
CA GLU A 400 13.10 -14.33 -11.47
C GLU A 400 13.32 -15.01 -10.10
N LEU A 401 12.27 -15.59 -9.50
CA LEU A 401 12.35 -16.19 -8.17
C LEU A 401 13.37 -17.34 -8.06
N ASP A 402 13.59 -18.12 -9.12
CA ASP A 402 14.61 -19.17 -9.10
C ASP A 402 16.02 -18.58 -8.92
N GLU A 403 16.32 -17.49 -9.63
CA GLU A 403 17.60 -16.80 -9.57
C GLU A 403 17.80 -16.08 -8.24
N VAL A 404 16.75 -15.45 -7.71
CA VAL A 404 16.82 -14.70 -6.46
C VAL A 404 16.87 -15.62 -5.24
N LEU A 405 15.97 -16.61 -5.12
CA LEU A 405 15.85 -17.42 -3.89
C LEU A 405 16.82 -18.61 -3.85
N PHE A 406 17.03 -19.27 -4.99
CA PHE A 406 17.79 -20.53 -5.03
C PHE A 406 19.25 -20.30 -5.39
N ARG A 407 19.51 -19.53 -6.45
CA ARG A 407 20.88 -19.20 -6.88
C ARG A 407 21.48 -18.05 -6.09
N ASP A 408 20.65 -17.22 -5.47
CA ASP A 408 21.05 -15.99 -4.75
C ASP A 408 21.99 -15.14 -5.62
N VAL A 409 21.55 -14.81 -6.83
CA VAL A 409 22.34 -14.01 -7.77
C VAL A 409 22.69 -12.67 -7.15
N GLY A 410 23.99 -12.43 -6.95
CA GLY A 410 24.51 -11.26 -6.26
C GLY A 410 24.66 -11.40 -4.75
N ASN A 411 24.49 -12.61 -4.19
CA ASN A 411 24.63 -12.96 -2.77
C ASN A 411 23.81 -12.09 -1.81
N LYS A 412 22.71 -11.48 -2.27
CA LYS A 412 21.97 -10.49 -1.49
C LYS A 412 21.36 -11.10 -0.23
N ILE A 413 20.81 -12.31 -0.33
CA ILE A 413 20.20 -13.00 0.81
C ILE A 413 21.31 -13.44 1.77
N LYS A 414 22.38 -14.04 1.25
CA LYS A 414 23.54 -14.48 2.03
C LYS A 414 24.20 -13.32 2.79
N ASP A 415 24.45 -12.19 2.13
CA ASP A 415 25.08 -11.00 2.70
C ASP A 415 24.19 -10.33 3.74
N SER A 416 22.86 -10.38 3.56
CA SER A 416 21.92 -9.87 4.56
C SER A 416 21.93 -10.67 5.86
N GLY A 417 22.35 -11.94 5.81
CA GLY A 417 22.27 -12.88 6.92
C GLY A 417 20.85 -13.30 7.32
N LYS A 418 19.80 -12.74 6.71
CA LYS A 418 18.39 -12.96 7.07
C LYS A 418 17.71 -13.98 6.17
N TRP A 419 16.61 -14.57 6.63
CA TRP A 419 15.77 -15.44 5.81
C TRP A 419 14.84 -14.63 4.90
N PRO A 420 14.57 -15.07 3.66
CA PRO A 420 13.61 -14.42 2.77
C PRO A 420 12.18 -14.37 3.31
N LEU A 421 11.57 -13.18 3.23
CA LEU A 421 10.13 -12.96 3.41
C LEU A 421 9.52 -12.55 2.07
N ILE A 422 8.71 -13.42 1.50
CA ILE A 422 8.11 -13.24 0.17
C ILE A 422 6.71 -12.67 0.36
N ILE A 423 6.52 -11.45 -0.13
CA ILE A 423 5.25 -10.72 -0.10
C ILE A 423 4.61 -10.86 -1.47
N ASP A 424 3.60 -11.71 -1.58
CA ASP A 424 2.95 -12.07 -2.83
C ASP A 424 1.43 -11.93 -2.76
N ARG A 425 0.91 -10.78 -3.22
CA ARG A 425 -0.53 -10.50 -3.27
C ARG A 425 -1.29 -11.47 -4.17
N THR A 426 -0.61 -12.05 -5.17
CA THR A 426 -1.26 -12.83 -6.24
C THR A 426 -1.32 -14.33 -5.95
N GLY A 427 -0.50 -14.83 -5.02
CA GLY A 427 -0.36 -16.25 -4.73
C GLY A 427 0.43 -17.05 -5.79
N GLN A 428 0.98 -16.39 -6.81
CA GLN A 428 1.78 -17.04 -7.85
C GLN A 428 3.11 -17.58 -7.33
N ALA A 429 3.78 -16.88 -6.42
CA ALA A 429 5.02 -17.33 -5.79
C ALA A 429 4.81 -18.53 -4.87
N ALA A 430 3.71 -18.54 -4.10
CA ALA A 430 3.33 -19.71 -3.30
C ALA A 430 3.09 -20.94 -4.19
N THR A 431 2.43 -20.74 -5.33
CA THR A 431 2.21 -21.80 -6.33
C THR A 431 3.52 -22.28 -6.94
N PHE A 432 4.39 -21.35 -7.37
CA PHE A 432 5.72 -21.64 -7.90
C PHE A 432 6.57 -22.48 -6.93
N LEU A 433 6.60 -22.10 -5.64
CA LEU A 433 7.38 -22.81 -4.62
C LEU A 433 6.82 -24.20 -4.31
N ARG A 434 5.50 -24.39 -4.37
CA ARG A 434 4.85 -25.72 -4.23
C ARG A 434 5.19 -26.69 -5.37
N TYR A 435 5.38 -26.18 -6.58
CA TYR A 435 5.82 -27.00 -7.73
C TYR A 435 7.34 -27.22 -7.78
N ARG A 436 8.09 -26.57 -6.87
CA ARG A 436 9.52 -26.80 -6.67
C ARG A 436 9.72 -27.88 -5.59
N ASP A 437 10.92 -28.42 -5.52
CA ASP A 437 11.28 -29.43 -4.52
C ASP A 437 11.47 -28.80 -3.12
N THR A 438 10.36 -28.36 -2.52
CA THR A 438 10.30 -27.70 -1.22
C THR A 438 9.35 -28.42 -0.26
N ASN A 439 9.55 -28.22 1.04
CA ASN A 439 8.62 -28.69 2.07
C ASN A 439 7.77 -27.49 2.52
N CYS A 440 6.53 -27.42 2.08
CA CYS A 440 5.63 -26.31 2.37
C CYS A 440 4.57 -26.70 3.42
N VAL A 441 4.37 -25.82 4.41
CA VAL A 441 3.35 -25.92 5.44
C VAL A 441 2.47 -24.67 5.37
N ASN A 442 1.16 -24.87 5.26
CA ASN A 442 0.16 -23.80 5.33
C ASN A 442 -0.21 -23.52 6.79
N ALA A 443 0.09 -22.31 7.26
CA ALA A 443 -0.16 -21.87 8.63
C ALA A 443 -1.64 -21.85 9.02
N LEU A 444 -2.55 -21.70 8.05
CA LEU A 444 -4.00 -21.73 8.28
C LEU A 444 -4.60 -23.13 8.30
N SER A 445 -3.84 -24.18 7.99
CA SER A 445 -4.36 -25.56 7.99
C SER A 445 -3.92 -26.30 9.26
N PRO A 446 -4.81 -26.54 10.24
CA PRO A 446 -4.58 -27.32 11.45
C PRO A 446 -4.01 -28.69 11.14
N LYS A 447 -4.52 -29.35 10.10
CA LYS A 447 -4.02 -30.66 9.66
C LYS A 447 -2.54 -30.64 9.26
N GLN A 448 -2.07 -29.53 8.68
CA GLN A 448 -0.65 -29.35 8.36
C GLN A 448 0.16 -28.79 9.55
N MET A 449 -0.51 -28.04 10.42
CA MET A 449 0.05 -27.42 11.63
C MET A 449 -0.01 -28.32 12.88
N GLU A 450 -0.33 -29.61 12.73
CA GLU A 450 -0.15 -30.61 13.77
C GLU A 450 1.34 -30.74 14.12
N ASP A 451 1.66 -30.82 15.41
CA ASP A 451 3.03 -30.82 15.94
C ASP A 451 3.94 -31.81 15.21
N ASP A 452 3.47 -33.06 15.00
CA ASP A 452 4.25 -34.09 14.32
C ASP A 452 4.38 -33.86 12.80
N LYS A 453 3.39 -33.24 12.16
CA LYS A 453 3.45 -32.93 10.72
C LYS A 453 4.45 -31.83 10.44
N VAL A 454 4.40 -30.74 11.20
CA VAL A 454 5.35 -29.63 11.11
C VAL A 454 6.76 -30.11 11.44
N ARG A 455 6.92 -30.88 12.52
CA ARG A 455 8.21 -31.45 12.95
C ARG A 455 8.83 -32.35 11.87
N LEU A 456 8.06 -33.28 11.30
CA LEU A 456 8.55 -34.17 10.25
C LEU A 456 8.83 -33.43 8.93
N ALA A 457 8.02 -32.41 8.60
CA ALA A 457 8.28 -31.56 7.43
C ALA A 457 9.59 -30.78 7.59
N LEU A 458 9.86 -30.24 8.79
CA LEU A 458 11.11 -29.55 9.12
C LEU A 458 12.31 -30.50 9.09
N LEU A 459 12.21 -31.67 9.75
CA LEU A 459 13.25 -32.70 9.72
C LEU A 459 13.54 -33.21 8.31
N GLY A 460 12.50 -33.40 7.49
CA GLY A 460 12.65 -33.78 6.10
C GLY A 460 13.38 -32.69 5.29
N ALA A 461 13.05 -31.42 5.53
CA ALA A 461 13.71 -30.30 4.87
C ALA A 461 15.20 -30.23 5.23
N VAL A 462 15.54 -30.39 6.52
CA VAL A 462 16.92 -30.43 7.01
C VAL A 462 17.68 -31.64 6.43
N ARG A 463 17.10 -32.84 6.50
CA ARG A 463 17.75 -34.09 6.03
C ARG A 463 18.13 -34.02 4.55
N PHE A 464 17.27 -33.45 3.72
CA PHE A 464 17.49 -33.35 2.28
C PHE A 464 18.10 -32.03 1.82
N GLY A 465 18.32 -31.06 2.73
CA GLY A 465 18.80 -29.72 2.38
C GLY A 465 17.82 -28.94 1.52
N LYS A 466 16.52 -29.20 1.67
CA LYS A 466 15.46 -28.53 0.91
C LYS A 466 14.97 -27.29 1.64
N PRO A 467 14.45 -26.28 0.92
CA PRO A 467 13.79 -25.17 1.57
C PRO A 467 12.54 -25.62 2.31
N PHE A 468 12.41 -25.17 3.56
CA PHE A 468 11.16 -25.22 4.31
C PHE A 468 10.41 -23.92 4.10
N ILE A 469 9.16 -24.01 3.67
CA ILE A 469 8.30 -22.87 3.32
C ILE A 469 7.17 -22.79 4.33
N LEU A 470 7.11 -21.67 5.06
CA LEU A 470 5.97 -21.32 5.90
C LEU A 470 5.04 -20.37 5.12
N ASP A 471 3.89 -20.88 4.66
CA ASP A 471 2.88 -20.09 3.95
C ASP A 471 1.87 -19.51 4.95
N MET A 472 2.02 -18.21 5.24
CA MET A 472 1.19 -17.43 6.16
C MET A 472 -0.14 -16.97 5.52
N MET A 473 -0.32 -17.18 4.20
CA MET A 473 -1.53 -16.79 3.49
C MET A 473 -1.88 -15.30 3.71
N GLU A 474 -3.15 -14.97 3.91
CA GLU A 474 -3.65 -13.58 4.01
C GLU A 474 -3.60 -13.02 5.44
N VAL A 475 -3.03 -13.78 6.37
CA VAL A 475 -3.28 -13.59 7.80
C VAL A 475 -1.97 -13.35 8.54
N ASP A 476 -1.99 -12.32 9.38
CA ASP A 476 -0.86 -11.97 10.22
C ASP A 476 -0.88 -12.80 11.51
N MET A 477 -0.18 -13.95 11.49
CA MET A 477 -0.15 -14.92 12.59
C MET A 477 1.27 -15.29 13.00
N PHE A 478 2.28 -14.47 12.71
CA PHE A 478 3.67 -14.91 12.92
C PHE A 478 3.93 -15.31 14.39
N ASP A 479 3.40 -14.54 15.34
CA ASP A 479 3.50 -14.86 16.76
C ASP A 479 2.72 -16.13 17.13
N THR A 480 1.47 -16.26 16.67
CA THR A 480 0.65 -17.45 16.93
C THR A 480 1.23 -18.72 16.30
N VAL A 481 1.86 -18.61 15.13
CA VAL A 481 2.58 -19.71 14.49
C VAL A 481 3.84 -20.03 15.28
N SER A 482 4.56 -19.02 15.75
CA SER A 482 5.74 -19.21 16.61
C SER A 482 5.37 -19.99 17.89
N ASP A 483 4.26 -19.65 18.54
CA ASP A 483 3.74 -20.39 19.71
C ASP A 483 3.47 -21.88 19.41
N ARG A 484 2.97 -22.19 18.20
CA ARG A 484 2.77 -23.58 17.78
C ARG A 484 4.07 -24.33 17.57
N PHE A 485 5.10 -23.67 17.03
CA PHE A 485 6.43 -24.29 16.90
C PHE A 485 7.05 -24.57 18.28
N ASP A 486 6.74 -23.74 19.27
CA ASP A 486 7.20 -23.93 20.65
C ASP A 486 6.58 -25.16 21.34
N ASN A 487 5.40 -25.63 20.90
CA ASN A 487 4.84 -26.91 21.35
C ASN A 487 5.69 -28.11 20.90
N ILE A 488 6.39 -28.00 19.77
CA ILE A 488 7.27 -29.05 19.25
C ILE A 488 8.58 -29.05 20.03
N LEU A 489 9.22 -27.88 20.11
CA LEU A 489 10.43 -27.65 20.87
C LEU A 489 10.43 -26.18 21.29
N LYS A 490 10.52 -25.90 22.58
CA LYS A 490 10.49 -24.54 23.09
C LYS A 490 11.59 -23.67 22.46
N GLY A 491 11.23 -22.53 21.88
CA GLY A 491 12.13 -21.62 21.18
C GLY A 491 12.46 -22.04 19.74
N LEU A 492 11.78 -23.03 19.16
CA LEU A 492 12.11 -23.60 17.86
C LEU A 492 12.08 -22.56 16.74
N MET A 493 11.08 -21.69 16.70
CA MET A 493 11.01 -20.65 15.66
C MET A 493 12.19 -19.68 15.78
N GLY A 494 12.57 -19.29 17.00
CA GLY A 494 13.76 -18.48 17.26
C GLY A 494 15.03 -19.15 16.72
N MET A 495 15.20 -20.45 17.01
CA MET A 495 16.34 -21.24 16.54
C MET A 495 16.40 -21.39 15.01
N ILE A 496 15.25 -21.39 14.34
CA ILE A 496 15.18 -21.39 12.87
C ILE A 496 15.60 -20.01 12.36
N MET A 497 15.02 -18.95 12.92
CA MET A 497 15.25 -17.56 12.47
C MET A 497 16.70 -17.12 12.63
N ASP A 498 17.37 -17.47 13.74
CA ASP A 498 18.78 -17.17 13.99
C ASP A 498 19.76 -18.20 13.39
N LYS A 499 19.23 -19.24 12.73
CA LYS A 499 19.96 -20.35 12.10
C LYS A 499 20.70 -21.28 13.08
N SER A 500 20.51 -21.13 14.39
CA SER A 500 21.12 -21.99 15.42
C SER A 500 20.59 -23.43 15.40
N ILE A 501 19.44 -23.69 14.77
CA ILE A 501 18.92 -25.05 14.55
C ILE A 501 19.90 -25.94 13.77
N MET A 502 20.76 -25.33 12.94
CA MET A 502 21.77 -26.03 12.16
C MET A 502 23.11 -26.18 12.90
N GLN A 503 23.31 -25.41 13.98
CA GLN A 503 24.52 -25.46 14.79
C GLN A 503 24.42 -26.62 15.79
N GLU A 504 25.56 -27.25 16.08
CA GLU A 504 25.67 -28.34 17.06
C GLU A 504 24.67 -29.49 16.85
N GLU A 505 24.20 -29.66 15.61
CA GLU A 505 23.17 -30.64 15.25
C GLU A 505 21.87 -30.49 16.09
N ASN A 506 21.50 -29.26 16.47
CA ASN A 506 20.31 -28.97 17.27
C ASN A 506 19.01 -29.54 16.69
N TYR A 507 18.92 -29.67 15.36
CA TYR A 507 17.80 -30.35 14.67
C TYR A 507 17.59 -31.81 15.12
N LEU A 508 18.60 -32.50 15.66
CA LEU A 508 18.46 -33.85 16.18
C LEU A 508 17.51 -33.92 17.40
N LYS A 509 17.34 -32.80 18.13
CA LYS A 509 16.38 -32.69 19.24
C LYS A 509 14.92 -32.88 18.80
N LEU A 510 14.65 -32.73 17.50
CA LEU A 510 13.31 -32.93 16.93
C LEU A 510 13.00 -34.41 16.63
N ILE A 511 13.98 -35.31 16.67
CA ILE A 511 13.77 -36.73 16.36
C ILE A 511 13.12 -37.42 17.56
N LYS A 512 12.07 -38.18 17.31
CA LYS A 512 11.40 -39.04 18.29
C LYS A 512 11.77 -40.50 18.05
N GLU A 513 11.76 -41.31 19.10
CA GLU A 513 12.04 -42.75 19.00
C GLU A 513 11.08 -43.50 18.05
N SER A 514 9.88 -42.96 17.83
CA SER A 514 8.85 -43.51 16.94
C SER A 514 9.07 -43.26 15.44
N ASP A 515 10.04 -42.44 15.04
CA ASP A 515 10.18 -41.96 13.64
C ASP A 515 10.79 -43.01 12.68
N GLY A 516 11.26 -44.15 13.21
CA GLY A 516 11.81 -45.24 12.42
C GLY A 516 13.26 -45.02 11.94
N PRO A 517 13.80 -45.96 11.14
CA PRO A 517 15.23 -45.96 10.78
C PRO A 517 15.64 -44.82 9.85
N ASP A 518 14.68 -44.21 9.16
CA ASP A 518 14.91 -43.13 8.20
C ASP A 518 15.38 -41.81 8.84
N TYR A 519 15.13 -41.62 10.13
CA TYR A 519 15.52 -40.40 10.86
C TYR A 519 16.66 -40.66 11.86
N GLN A 520 17.42 -41.73 11.68
CA GLN A 520 18.64 -41.96 12.46
C GLN A 520 19.72 -40.92 12.13
N LYS A 521 20.59 -40.62 13.11
CA LYS A 521 21.67 -39.62 12.97
C LYS A 521 22.53 -39.83 11.71
N ASN A 522 22.82 -41.07 11.35
CA ASN A 522 23.61 -41.43 10.16
C ASN A 522 22.91 -41.13 8.81
N GLN A 523 21.61 -40.79 8.82
CA GLN A 523 20.85 -40.43 7.63
C GLN A 523 20.92 -38.93 7.30
N PHE A 524 21.54 -38.13 8.17
CA PHE A 524 21.77 -36.71 7.98
C PHE A 524 23.20 -36.50 7.47
N ASN A 525 23.33 -35.85 6.32
CA ASN A 525 24.62 -35.58 5.69
C ASN A 525 24.95 -34.10 5.87
N ASP A 526 26.12 -33.79 6.43
CA ASP A 526 26.58 -32.43 6.73
C ASP A 526 26.51 -31.46 5.55
N TYR A 527 26.80 -31.94 4.34
CA TYR A 527 26.71 -31.12 3.12
C TYR A 527 25.25 -30.75 2.80
N ARG A 528 24.31 -31.69 2.99
CA ARG A 528 22.88 -31.47 2.75
C ARG A 528 22.26 -30.61 3.83
N THR A 529 22.54 -30.90 5.09
CA THR A 529 22.03 -30.12 6.22
C THR A 529 22.49 -28.67 6.11
N SER A 530 23.76 -28.41 5.77
CA SER A 530 24.28 -27.06 5.51
C SER A 530 23.58 -26.30 4.37
N SER A 531 22.86 -27.00 3.49
CA SER A 531 22.10 -26.42 2.37
C SER A 531 20.65 -26.05 2.74
N PHE A 532 20.22 -26.30 3.97
CA PHE A 532 18.88 -25.97 4.45
C PHE A 532 18.58 -24.47 4.30
N LYS A 533 17.34 -24.17 3.86
CA LYS A 533 16.84 -22.80 3.72
C LYS A 533 15.46 -22.69 4.37
N PHE A 534 15.14 -21.54 4.92
CA PHE A 534 13.82 -21.23 5.46
C PHE A 534 13.25 -20.00 4.77
N PHE A 535 12.05 -20.11 4.20
CA PHE A 535 11.34 -19.01 3.56
C PHE A 535 9.97 -18.82 4.21
N ILE A 536 9.57 -17.56 4.39
CA ILE A 536 8.21 -17.19 4.79
C ILE A 536 7.52 -16.59 3.57
N ILE A 537 6.28 -16.99 3.31
CA ILE A 537 5.44 -16.38 2.28
C ILE A 537 4.22 -15.79 2.95
N THR A 538 3.82 -14.59 2.54
CA THR A 538 2.57 -13.99 2.95
C THR A 538 1.92 -13.25 1.78
N LYS A 539 0.61 -13.32 1.72
CA LYS A 539 -0.21 -12.47 0.85
C LYS A 539 -0.48 -11.10 1.49
N ASN A 540 -0.17 -10.92 2.78
CA ASN A 540 -0.28 -9.64 3.44
C ASN A 540 0.75 -8.66 2.82
N PRO A 541 0.30 -7.58 2.16
CA PRO A 541 1.20 -6.63 1.53
C PRO A 541 2.03 -5.80 2.51
N TYR A 542 1.64 -5.76 3.79
CA TYR A 542 2.32 -5.03 4.86
C TYR A 542 2.48 -5.96 6.07
N PRO A 543 3.47 -6.88 6.03
CA PRO A 543 3.78 -7.72 7.18
C PRO A 543 4.23 -6.86 8.38
N PRO A 544 4.14 -7.36 9.62
CA PRO A 544 4.62 -6.66 10.82
C PRO A 544 6.03 -6.12 10.65
N GLU A 545 6.29 -4.92 11.17
CA GLU A 545 7.64 -4.34 11.15
C GLU A 545 8.66 -5.26 11.83
N SER A 546 8.29 -5.90 12.94
CA SER A 546 9.12 -6.90 13.63
C SER A 546 9.52 -8.07 12.73
N LEU A 547 8.63 -8.52 11.84
CA LEU A 547 8.92 -9.60 10.90
C LEU A 547 9.77 -9.08 9.73
N MET A 548 9.46 -7.89 9.21
CA MET A 548 10.20 -7.22 8.15
C MET A 548 11.66 -6.96 8.55
N ASP A 549 11.89 -6.54 9.80
CA ASP A 549 13.22 -6.25 10.35
C ASP A 549 14.06 -7.51 10.55
N ASN A 550 13.43 -8.65 10.84
CA ASN A 550 14.13 -9.92 11.06
C ASN A 550 14.27 -10.78 9.79
N THR A 551 13.72 -10.33 8.67
CA THR A 551 13.75 -11.05 7.39
C THR A 551 14.32 -10.20 6.26
N TYR A 552 14.53 -10.81 5.10
CA TYR A 552 14.90 -10.12 3.87
C TYR A 552 13.64 -10.01 2.98
N PRO A 553 12.95 -8.84 2.95
CA PRO A 553 11.69 -8.69 2.24
C PRO A 553 11.88 -8.70 0.72
N ILE A 554 11.10 -9.53 0.04
CA ILE A 554 11.05 -9.69 -1.42
C ILE A 554 9.59 -9.52 -1.85
N ARG A 555 9.32 -8.54 -2.72
CA ARG A 555 7.98 -8.18 -3.17
C ARG A 555 7.73 -8.67 -4.57
N ILE A 556 6.69 -9.50 -4.73
CA ILE A 556 6.28 -10.00 -6.02
C ILE A 556 5.43 -8.95 -6.71
N TYR A 557 5.85 -8.53 -7.89
CA TYR A 557 5.05 -7.67 -8.76
C TYR A 557 4.69 -8.40 -10.04
N VAL A 558 3.47 -8.15 -10.53
CA VAL A 558 2.99 -8.63 -11.82
C VAL A 558 2.83 -7.40 -12.71
N PRO A 559 3.59 -7.27 -13.81
CA PRO A 559 3.40 -6.16 -14.74
C PRO A 559 1.97 -6.17 -15.28
N THR A 560 1.23 -5.08 -15.10
CA THR A 560 -0.02 -4.86 -15.80
C THR A 560 0.31 -4.76 -17.28
N ALA A 561 -0.28 -5.63 -18.12
CA ALA A 561 -0.14 -5.53 -19.57
C ALA A 561 -0.68 -4.16 -19.99
N ARG A 562 0.21 -3.28 -20.44
CA ARG A 562 -0.14 -2.01 -21.09
C ARG A 562 -0.68 -2.25 -22.49
#